data_AF-A0A5N6BZX7-F1
#
_entry.id   AF-A0A5N6BZX7-F1
#
_cell.length_a   1.000
_cell.length_b   1.000
_cell.length_c   1.000
_cell.angle_alpha   90.00
_cell.angle_beta   90.00
_cell.angle_gamma   90.00
#
_symmetry.space_group_name_H-M   'P 1'
#
loop_
_entity.id
_entity.type
_entity.pdbx_description
1 polymer ?
#
loop_
_entity_poly.entity_id
_entity_poly.type
_entity_poly.pdbx_seq_one_letter_code
_entity_poly.pdbx_strand_id
1 'polypeptide(L)'
;MTVLTVVVGAALTIASPVAMSKIATSADVDWEQLSYIGQTYGAASAIFSALALAGVAASLILQAKHARAARKEIERNHHFQLMEMAINNPELLTCWGAIDSEREARTLRQRLYLNLIISYWEMMYEVGETSTRMLRSHAQTALFSQQLGYDFWTDTRMARLAVANNARQRRFWKILDEEYRTIRFPRVIPLKTSQPRRNRPSPSALASIAVVAATVICWTIGMSRKKKGLAAGQVGQAKD
;
A
#
# COMPACT_ATOMS: atom_id res chain seq x y z
N MET A 1 9.70 23.36 -19.56
CA MET A 1 9.80 22.82 -20.94
C MET A 1 8.44 22.63 -21.61
N THR A 2 7.41 22.08 -20.94
CA THR A 2 6.07 21.86 -21.52
C THR A 2 5.34 23.14 -21.93
N VAL A 3 5.48 24.22 -21.16
CA VAL A 3 4.90 25.54 -21.51
C VAL A 3 5.56 26.12 -22.76
N LEU A 4 6.87 25.93 -22.92
CA LEU A 4 7.62 26.41 -24.09
C LEU A 4 7.15 25.69 -25.37
N THR A 5 6.96 24.37 -25.31
CA THR A 5 6.47 23.60 -26.48
C THR A 5 5.05 23.99 -26.88
N VAL A 6 4.19 24.30 -25.90
CA VAL A 6 2.81 24.77 -26.17
C VAL A 6 2.81 26.17 -26.78
N VAL A 7 3.61 27.09 -26.25
CA VAL A 7 3.70 28.48 -26.74
C VAL A 7 4.27 28.53 -28.16
N VAL A 8 5.31 27.74 -28.45
CA VAL A 8 5.90 27.66 -29.79
C VAL A 8 4.91 27.05 -30.79
N GLY A 9 4.16 26.01 -30.41
CA GLY A 9 3.12 25.42 -31.26
C GLY A 9 1.97 26.39 -31.57
N ALA A 10 1.55 27.19 -30.58
CA ALA A 10 0.53 28.23 -30.77
C ALA A 10 1.02 29.38 -31.67
N ALA A 11 2.28 29.80 -31.53
CA ALA A 11 2.85 30.85 -32.39
C ALA A 11 2.97 30.42 -33.86
N LEU A 12 3.37 29.17 -34.11
CA LEU A 12 3.49 28.61 -35.47
C LEU A 12 2.14 28.47 -36.18
N THR A 13 1.07 28.15 -35.45
CA THR A 13 -0.29 28.05 -36.01
C THR A 13 -0.85 29.42 -36.40
N ILE A 14 -0.55 30.48 -35.63
CA ILE A 14 -0.95 31.86 -35.96
C ILE A 14 -0.13 32.43 -37.12
N ALA A 15 1.14 32.04 -37.26
CA ALA A 15 2.01 32.51 -38.35
C ALA A 15 1.70 31.83 -39.71
N SER A 16 1.07 30.66 -39.70
CA SER A 16 0.79 29.85 -40.89
C SER A 16 -0.03 30.57 -42.00
N PRO A 17 -1.12 31.30 -41.71
CA PRO A 17 -1.92 31.98 -42.74
C PRO A 17 -1.16 33.11 -43.44
N VAL A 18 -0.25 33.79 -42.74
CA VAL A 18 0.55 34.89 -43.27
C VAL A 18 1.65 34.39 -44.21
N ALA A 19 2.24 33.22 -43.89
CA ALA A 19 3.17 32.56 -44.79
C ALA A 19 2.44 32.07 -46.06
N MET A 20 1.24 31.50 -45.90
CA MET A 20 0.46 30.98 -47.01
C MET A 20 -0.03 32.08 -47.97
N SER A 21 -0.43 33.24 -47.45
CA SER A 21 -0.89 34.37 -48.29
C SER A 21 0.22 34.96 -49.16
N LYS A 22 1.47 34.95 -48.69
CA LYS A 22 2.65 35.41 -49.45
C LYS A 22 3.08 34.45 -50.55
N ILE A 23 2.89 33.14 -50.35
CA ILE A 23 3.22 32.11 -51.34
C ILE A 23 2.14 32.03 -52.42
N ALA A 24 0.88 32.25 -52.06
CA ALA A 24 -0.24 32.24 -53.02
C ALA A 24 -0.20 33.42 -54.02
N THR A 25 0.53 34.51 -53.72
CA THR A 25 0.65 35.68 -54.59
C THR A 25 1.80 35.61 -55.59
N SER A 26 2.70 34.62 -55.47
CA SER A 26 3.72 34.33 -56.50
C SER A 26 3.14 33.41 -57.58
N ALA A 27 3.14 33.88 -58.83
CA ALA A 27 2.38 33.32 -59.95
C ALA A 27 2.88 31.98 -60.52
N ASP A 28 3.81 31.28 -59.88
CA ASP A 28 4.53 30.14 -60.47
C ASP A 28 4.70 28.95 -59.50
N VAL A 29 3.71 28.73 -58.62
CA VAL A 29 3.75 27.67 -57.61
C VAL A 29 2.89 26.48 -58.05
N ASP A 30 3.55 25.35 -58.30
CA ASP A 30 2.91 24.07 -58.63
C ASP A 30 2.32 23.41 -57.37
N TRP A 31 1.00 23.53 -57.23
CA TRP A 31 0.24 22.99 -56.11
C TRP A 31 0.24 21.45 -56.05
N GLU A 32 0.44 20.77 -57.18
CA GLU A 32 0.50 19.31 -57.24
C GLU A 32 1.81 18.82 -56.61
N GLN A 33 2.93 19.47 -56.92
CA GLN A 33 4.23 19.18 -56.32
C GLN A 33 4.23 19.45 -54.80
N LEU A 34 3.61 20.54 -54.35
CA LEU A 34 3.44 20.83 -52.91
C LEU A 34 2.57 19.78 -52.19
N SER A 35 1.55 19.24 -52.85
CA SER A 35 0.69 18.19 -52.29
C SER A 35 1.43 16.86 -52.12
N TYR A 36 2.26 16.46 -53.11
CA TYR A 36 3.13 15.29 -52.99
C TYR A 36 4.13 15.42 -51.84
N ILE A 37 4.72 16.60 -51.67
CA ILE A 37 5.59 16.93 -50.55
C ILE A 37 4.81 16.83 -49.23
N GLY A 38 3.59 17.38 -49.16
CA GLY A 38 2.71 17.28 -48.00
C GLY A 38 2.33 15.84 -47.62
N GLN A 39 2.03 14.98 -48.59
CA GLN A 39 1.67 13.57 -48.34
C GLN A 39 2.83 12.76 -47.77
N THR A 40 4.07 12.98 -48.24
CA THR A 40 5.24 12.28 -47.70
C THR A 40 5.55 12.70 -46.27
N TYR A 41 5.43 13.98 -45.94
CA TYR A 41 5.54 14.46 -44.55
C TYR A 41 4.36 14.03 -43.67
N GLY A 42 3.15 13.93 -44.23
CA GLY A 42 1.96 13.41 -43.54
C GLY A 42 2.11 11.94 -43.13
N ALA A 43 2.58 11.10 -44.06
CA ALA A 43 2.86 9.69 -43.76
C ALA A 43 4.00 9.52 -42.76
N ALA A 44 5.09 10.29 -42.91
CA ALA A 44 6.22 10.25 -41.98
C ALA A 44 5.80 10.71 -40.57
N SER A 45 5.07 11.82 -40.45
CA SER A 45 4.61 12.34 -39.17
C SER A 45 3.62 11.41 -38.47
N ALA A 46 2.74 10.73 -39.20
CA ALA A 46 1.84 9.72 -38.63
C ALA A 46 2.61 8.56 -37.98
N ILE A 47 3.69 8.09 -38.61
CA ILE A 47 4.56 7.05 -38.04
C ILE A 47 5.24 7.57 -36.76
N PHE A 48 5.76 8.80 -36.77
CA PHE A 48 6.37 9.41 -35.59
C PHE A 48 5.36 9.59 -34.45
N SER A 49 4.13 10.05 -34.74
CA SER A 49 3.06 10.18 -33.75
C SER A 49 2.64 8.84 -33.17
N ALA A 50 2.55 7.80 -34.01
CA ALA A 50 2.24 6.45 -33.55
C ALA A 50 3.33 5.90 -32.61
N LEU A 51 4.62 6.10 -32.94
CA LEU A 51 5.74 5.73 -32.08
C LEU A 51 5.75 6.50 -30.76
N ALA A 52 5.48 7.82 -30.80
CA ALA A 52 5.38 8.64 -29.61
C ALA A 52 4.25 8.16 -28.69
N LEU A 53 3.07 7.86 -29.26
CA LEU A 53 1.93 7.35 -28.52
C LEU A 53 2.23 5.98 -27.89
N ALA A 54 2.90 5.08 -28.63
CA ALA A 54 3.35 3.79 -28.11
C ALA A 54 4.32 3.97 -26.93
N GLY A 55 5.26 4.92 -27.02
CA GLY A 55 6.17 5.27 -25.94
C GLY A 55 5.44 5.77 -24.69
N VAL A 56 4.45 6.66 -24.86
CA VAL A 56 3.60 7.15 -23.75
C VAL A 56 2.81 6.00 -23.13
N ALA A 57 2.20 5.13 -23.93
CA ALA A 57 1.42 4.00 -23.44
C ALA A 57 2.29 3.02 -22.64
N ALA A 58 3.48 2.67 -23.15
CA ALA A 58 4.45 1.84 -22.45
C ALA A 58 4.89 2.48 -21.13
N SER A 59 5.14 3.79 -21.12
CA SER A 59 5.48 4.54 -19.90
C SER A 59 4.35 4.47 -18.88
N LEU A 60 3.09 4.67 -19.28
CA LEU A 60 1.93 4.57 -18.37
C LEU A 60 1.77 3.18 -17.77
N ILE A 61 2.00 2.11 -18.55
CA ILE A 61 1.94 0.73 -18.06
C ILE A 61 3.02 0.50 -17.00
N LEU A 62 4.26 0.94 -17.27
CA LEU A 62 5.35 0.84 -16.30
C LEU A 62 5.04 1.68 -15.04
N GLN A 63 4.56 2.90 -15.20
CA GLN A 63 4.15 3.77 -14.08
C GLN A 63 3.05 3.14 -13.22
N ALA A 64 2.04 2.51 -13.85
CA ALA A 64 0.98 1.83 -13.12
C ALA A 64 1.51 0.63 -12.31
N LYS A 65 2.47 -0.11 -12.86
CA LYS A 65 3.18 -1.18 -12.14
C LYS A 65 3.96 -0.63 -10.95
N HIS A 66 4.72 0.45 -11.13
CA HIS A 66 5.47 1.10 -10.05
C HIS A 66 4.55 1.66 -8.96
N ALA A 67 3.43 2.28 -9.33
CA ALA A 67 2.46 2.82 -8.37
C ALA A 67 1.83 1.74 -7.49
N ARG A 68 1.56 0.54 -8.03
CA ARG A 68 1.05 -0.59 -7.25
C ARG A 68 2.07 -1.12 -6.25
N ALA A 69 3.35 -1.16 -6.61
CA ALA A 69 4.42 -1.55 -5.69
C ALA A 69 4.58 -0.52 -4.56
N ALA A 70 4.60 0.77 -4.90
CA ALA A 70 4.72 1.85 -3.94
C ALA A 70 3.59 1.87 -2.90
N ARG A 71 2.34 1.58 -3.31
CA ARG A 71 1.20 1.50 -2.37
C ARG A 71 1.39 0.43 -1.29
N LYS A 72 1.93 -0.74 -1.66
CA LYS A 72 2.20 -1.81 -0.69
C LYS A 72 3.28 -1.41 0.31
N GLU A 73 4.28 -0.65 -0.14
CA GLU A 73 5.33 -0.13 0.73
C GLU A 73 4.78 0.88 1.74
N ILE A 74 3.87 1.76 1.31
CA ILE A 74 3.21 2.74 2.20
C ILE A 74 2.40 2.05 3.29
N GLU A 75 1.60 1.03 2.96
CA GLU A 75 0.83 0.27 3.94
C GLU A 75 1.74 -0.44 4.97
N ARG A 76 2.82 -1.07 4.50
CA ARG A 76 3.83 -1.67 5.37
C ARG A 76 4.46 -0.62 6.29
N ASN A 77 4.87 0.53 5.76
CA ASN A 77 5.48 1.60 6.54
C ASN A 77 4.53 2.17 7.60
N HIS A 78 3.24 2.32 7.27
CA HIS A 78 2.25 2.77 8.24
C HIS A 78 2.07 1.77 9.39
N HIS A 79 2.08 0.47 9.09
CA HIS A 79 2.07 -0.57 10.12
C HIS A 79 3.31 -0.49 11.04
N PHE A 80 4.50 -0.32 10.45
CA PHE A 80 5.74 -0.11 11.22
C PHE A 80 5.63 1.10 12.15
N GLN A 81 5.13 2.23 11.65
CA GLN A 81 4.95 3.46 12.43
C GLN A 81 3.98 3.27 13.61
N LEU A 82 2.84 2.60 13.40
CA LEU A 82 1.88 2.33 14.48
C LEU A 82 2.48 1.45 15.57
N MET A 83 3.26 0.44 15.18
CA MET A 83 3.93 -0.44 16.12
C MET A 83 5.07 0.26 16.87
N GLU A 84 5.86 1.08 16.19
CA GLU A 84 6.91 1.89 16.81
C GLU A 84 6.31 2.89 17.82
N MET A 85 5.22 3.57 17.44
CA MET A 85 4.50 4.48 18.33
C MET A 85 4.00 3.76 19.59
N ALA A 86 3.48 2.53 19.46
CA ALA A 86 3.05 1.72 20.60
C ALA A 86 4.22 1.24 21.48
N ILE A 87 5.39 0.96 20.90
CA ILE A 87 6.59 0.57 21.67
C ILE A 87 7.12 1.75 22.49
N ASN A 88 7.12 2.95 21.90
CA ASN A 88 7.63 4.17 22.52
C ASN A 88 6.67 4.77 23.55
N ASN A 89 5.35 4.58 23.37
CA ASN A 89 4.32 5.10 24.27
C ASN A 89 3.58 3.94 24.94
N PRO A 90 3.98 3.53 26.16
CA PRO A 90 3.43 2.34 26.82
C PRO A 90 1.92 2.45 27.10
N GLU A 91 1.39 3.66 27.22
CA GLU A 91 -0.06 3.92 27.33
C GLU A 91 -0.86 3.43 26.11
N LEU A 92 -0.28 3.53 24.90
CA LEU A 92 -0.93 3.10 23.66
C LEU A 92 -0.99 1.58 23.53
N LEU A 93 -0.16 0.85 24.29
CA LEU A 93 -0.22 -0.61 24.30
C LEU A 93 -1.57 -1.10 24.83
N THR A 94 -2.24 -0.33 25.70
CA THR A 94 -3.58 -0.69 26.23
C THR A 94 -4.63 -0.79 25.13
N CYS A 95 -4.49 -0.01 24.05
CA CYS A 95 -5.37 -0.07 22.88
C CYS A 95 -5.24 -1.40 22.10
N TRP A 96 -4.15 -2.14 22.31
CA TRP A 96 -3.92 -3.46 21.71
C TRP A 96 -4.52 -4.62 22.54
N GLY A 97 -5.06 -4.33 23.73
CA GLY A 97 -5.79 -5.26 24.58
C GLY A 97 -5.04 -5.74 25.83
N ALA A 98 -5.79 -5.84 26.93
CA ALA A 98 -5.49 -6.46 28.23
C ALA A 98 -4.02 -6.44 28.68
N ILE A 99 -3.57 -5.28 29.12
CA ILE A 99 -2.32 -5.12 29.86
C ILE A 99 -2.72 -4.76 31.28
N ASP A 100 -2.61 -5.73 32.17
CA ASP A 100 -3.02 -5.58 33.56
C ASP A 100 -1.81 -5.30 34.47
N SER A 101 -0.57 -5.39 33.94
CA SER A 101 0.67 -5.13 34.67
C SER A 101 1.84 -4.58 33.81
N GLU A 102 2.79 -3.89 34.45
CA GLU A 102 4.01 -3.39 33.78
C GLU A 102 4.90 -4.51 33.22
N ARG A 103 4.91 -5.68 33.89
CA ARG A 103 5.66 -6.86 33.41
C ARG A 103 5.08 -7.35 32.08
N GLU A 104 3.76 -7.42 31.97
CA GLU A 104 3.08 -7.77 30.72
C GLU A 104 3.34 -6.73 29.63
N ALA A 105 3.31 -5.43 29.98
CA ALA A 105 3.65 -4.36 29.05
C ALA A 105 5.07 -4.50 28.47
N ARG A 106 6.04 -4.87 29.32
CA ARG A 106 7.42 -5.11 28.90
C ARG A 106 7.51 -6.32 27.95
N THR A 107 6.89 -7.45 28.31
CA THR A 107 6.87 -8.64 27.46
C THR A 107 6.18 -8.37 26.12
N LEU A 108 5.08 -7.61 26.13
CA LEU A 108 4.39 -7.22 24.91
C LEU A 108 5.26 -6.34 24.02
N ARG A 109 5.95 -5.32 24.56
CA ARG A 109 6.90 -4.50 23.78
C ARG A 109 7.99 -5.34 23.12
N GLN A 110 8.55 -6.30 23.83
CA GLN A 110 9.56 -7.19 23.27
C GLN A 110 8.98 -8.07 22.14
N ARG A 111 7.77 -8.60 22.31
CA ARG A 111 7.06 -9.37 21.27
C ARG A 111 6.70 -8.51 20.04
N LEU A 112 6.29 -7.27 20.24
CA LEU A 112 6.03 -6.30 19.17
C LEU A 112 7.33 -5.97 18.41
N TYR A 113 8.42 -5.76 19.13
CA TYR A 113 9.73 -5.51 18.51
C TYR A 113 10.22 -6.71 17.69
N LEU A 114 10.06 -7.94 18.21
CA LEU A 114 10.35 -9.16 17.43
C LEU A 114 9.48 -9.25 16.17
N ASN A 115 8.20 -8.93 16.27
CA ASN A 115 7.33 -8.89 15.10
C ASN A 115 7.83 -7.88 14.04
N LEU A 116 8.34 -6.72 14.46
CA LEU A 116 8.91 -5.73 13.53
C LEU A 116 10.16 -6.26 12.83
N ILE A 117 11.09 -6.88 13.57
CA ILE A 117 12.31 -7.48 13.00
C ILE A 117 11.95 -8.52 11.94
N ILE A 118 11.02 -9.43 12.26
CA ILE A 118 10.60 -10.49 11.33
C ILE A 118 9.90 -9.91 10.10
N SER A 119 9.04 -8.90 10.29
CA SER A 119 8.35 -8.23 9.18
C SER A 119 9.33 -7.48 8.27
N TYR A 120 10.39 -6.90 8.84
CA TYR A 120 11.49 -6.29 8.09
C TYR A 120 12.27 -7.34 7.27
N TRP A 121 12.62 -8.48 7.86
CA TRP A 121 13.30 -9.57 7.13
C TRP A 121 12.43 -10.15 6.01
N GLU A 122 11.12 -10.27 6.23
CA GLU A 122 10.16 -10.70 5.22
C GLU A 122 10.20 -9.76 4.01
N MET A 123 10.14 -8.45 4.26
CA MET A 123 10.22 -7.41 3.22
C MET A 123 11.53 -7.49 2.43
N MET A 124 12.68 -7.59 3.11
CA MET A 124 13.99 -7.72 2.46
C MET A 124 14.11 -9.02 1.65
N TYR A 125 13.53 -10.12 2.12
CA TYR A 125 13.47 -11.36 1.38
C TYR A 125 12.55 -11.27 0.16
N GLU A 126 11.43 -10.55 0.26
CA GLU A 126 10.48 -10.34 -0.83
C GLU A 126 11.04 -9.49 -1.98
N VAL A 127 11.82 -8.45 -1.65
CA VAL A 127 12.51 -7.62 -2.64
C VAL A 127 13.72 -8.34 -3.22
N GLY A 128 14.35 -9.22 -2.44
CA GLY A 128 15.49 -10.05 -2.88
C GLY A 128 16.85 -9.57 -2.41
N GLU A 129 16.89 -8.57 -1.55
CA GLU A 129 18.09 -8.10 -0.86
C GLU A 129 18.65 -9.17 0.11
N THR A 130 17.79 -10.05 0.64
CA THR A 130 18.20 -11.15 1.52
C THR A 130 18.14 -12.49 0.82
N SER A 131 19.28 -13.19 0.76
CA SER A 131 19.36 -14.56 0.26
C SER A 131 18.83 -15.58 1.30
N THR A 132 18.43 -16.76 0.83
CA THR A 132 18.00 -17.87 1.72
C THR A 132 19.06 -18.22 2.76
N ARG A 133 20.35 -18.20 2.40
CA ARG A 133 21.44 -18.49 3.35
C ARG A 133 21.53 -17.43 4.45
N MET A 134 21.43 -16.16 4.06
CA MET A 134 21.46 -15.05 5.01
C MET A 134 20.26 -15.10 5.96
N LEU A 135 19.06 -15.39 5.43
CA LEU A 135 17.85 -15.54 6.25
C LEU A 135 18.00 -16.66 7.29
N ARG A 136 18.56 -17.81 6.91
CA ARG A 136 18.83 -18.92 7.85
C ARG A 136 19.81 -18.50 8.94
N SER A 137 20.86 -17.76 8.59
CA SER A 137 21.80 -17.20 9.56
C SER A 137 21.11 -16.26 10.55
N HIS A 138 20.29 -15.31 10.08
CA HIS A 138 19.51 -14.41 10.94
C HIS A 138 18.55 -15.17 11.87
N ALA A 139 17.87 -16.19 11.33
CA ALA A 139 16.96 -17.02 12.12
C ALA A 139 17.69 -17.71 13.28
N GLN A 140 18.84 -18.33 13.02
CA GLN A 140 19.62 -19.04 14.04
C GLN A 140 20.28 -18.10 15.05
N THR A 141 20.87 -17.01 14.59
CA THR A 141 21.71 -16.12 15.43
C THR A 141 20.91 -15.08 16.21
N ALA A 142 19.82 -14.56 15.65
CA ALA A 142 19.07 -13.46 16.25
C ALA A 142 17.71 -13.91 16.78
N LEU A 143 16.92 -14.66 16.01
CA LEU A 143 15.56 -15.02 16.42
C LEU A 143 15.54 -16.20 17.39
N PHE A 144 16.21 -17.29 17.04
CA PHE A 144 16.21 -18.53 17.80
C PHE A 144 17.45 -18.71 18.67
N SER A 145 18.22 -17.65 18.92
CA SER A 145 19.28 -17.69 19.94
C SER A 145 18.75 -17.45 21.35
N GLN A 146 17.54 -16.90 21.47
CA GLN A 146 16.92 -16.53 22.75
C GLN A 146 15.57 -17.23 22.92
N GLN A 147 15.24 -17.61 24.17
CA GLN A 147 13.98 -18.28 24.51
C GLN A 147 12.75 -17.46 24.08
N LEU A 148 12.82 -16.13 24.21
CA LEU A 148 11.72 -15.24 23.84
C LEU A 148 11.33 -15.39 22.36
N GLY A 149 12.30 -15.48 21.45
CA GLY A 149 12.02 -15.63 20.01
C GLY A 149 11.46 -17.02 19.68
N TYR A 150 11.93 -18.05 20.40
CA TYR A 150 11.37 -19.40 20.29
C TYR A 150 9.91 -19.47 20.76
N ASP A 151 9.59 -18.86 21.91
CA ASP A 151 8.23 -18.82 22.45
C ASP A 151 7.31 -18.01 21.51
N PHE A 152 7.79 -16.85 21.04
CA PHE A 152 7.07 -16.02 20.08
C PHE A 152 6.72 -16.80 18.80
N TRP A 153 7.67 -17.53 18.21
CA TRP A 153 7.41 -18.32 17.02
C TRP A 153 6.47 -19.50 17.33
N THR A 154 6.63 -20.14 18.48
CA THR A 154 5.74 -21.22 18.92
C THR A 154 4.27 -20.76 18.98
N ASP A 155 4.03 -19.55 19.50
CA ASP A 155 2.69 -18.96 19.62
C ASP A 155 2.11 -18.55 18.25
N THR A 156 2.95 -18.10 17.30
CA THR A 156 2.49 -17.45 16.07
C THR A 156 2.60 -18.29 14.79
N ARG A 157 3.38 -19.38 14.80
CA ARG A 157 3.73 -20.17 13.59
C ARG A 157 2.52 -20.61 12.77
N MET A 158 1.45 -21.07 13.43
CA MET A 158 0.27 -21.62 12.75
C MET A 158 -0.46 -20.55 11.95
N ALA A 159 -0.68 -19.38 12.56
CA ALA A 159 -1.31 -18.26 11.89
C ALA A 159 -0.44 -17.73 10.73
N ARG A 160 0.88 -17.64 10.95
CA ARG A 160 1.83 -17.14 9.94
C ARG A 160 1.93 -18.05 8.70
N LEU A 161 1.97 -19.36 8.91
CA LEU A 161 2.01 -20.33 7.82
C LEU A 161 0.70 -20.36 7.01
N ALA A 162 -0.44 -20.05 7.64
CA ALA A 162 -1.74 -20.04 6.99
C ALA A 162 -2.02 -18.78 6.15
N VAL A 163 -1.49 -17.62 6.54
CA VAL A 163 -1.88 -16.30 5.97
C VAL A 163 -0.95 -15.84 4.82
N ALA A 164 -0.09 -16.72 4.30
CA ALA A 164 0.86 -16.33 3.26
C ALA A 164 0.18 -15.98 1.92
N ASN A 165 0.33 -14.74 1.47
CA ASN A 165 -0.34 -14.14 0.32
C ASN A 165 0.31 -14.47 -1.04
N ASN A 166 1.61 -14.82 -1.05
CA ASN A 166 2.35 -15.09 -2.27
C ASN A 166 3.37 -16.23 -2.10
N ALA A 167 3.92 -16.74 -3.21
CA ALA A 167 4.86 -17.87 -3.19
C ALA A 167 6.17 -17.55 -2.45
N ARG A 168 6.67 -16.30 -2.55
CA ARG A 168 7.91 -15.85 -1.92
C ARG A 168 7.76 -15.73 -0.41
N GLN A 169 6.65 -15.18 0.05
CA GLN A 169 6.25 -15.12 1.45
C GLN A 169 6.03 -16.51 2.04
N ARG A 170 5.38 -17.44 1.30
CA ARG A 170 5.27 -18.85 1.70
C ARG A 170 6.64 -19.48 1.90
N ARG A 171 7.60 -19.20 1.01
CA ARG A 171 8.97 -19.70 1.12
C ARG A 171 9.69 -19.11 2.33
N PHE A 172 9.53 -17.82 2.60
CA PHE A 172 10.07 -17.15 3.78
C PHE A 172 9.63 -17.83 5.08
N TRP A 173 8.31 -17.98 5.29
CA TRP A 173 7.77 -18.62 6.49
C TRP A 173 8.20 -20.09 6.63
N LYS A 174 8.29 -20.81 5.51
CA LYS A 174 8.79 -22.19 5.51
C LYS A 174 10.24 -22.28 5.97
N ILE A 175 11.11 -21.35 5.54
CA ILE A 175 12.52 -21.32 5.96
C ILE A 175 12.60 -21.08 7.47
N LEU A 176 11.84 -20.12 8.01
CA LEU A 176 11.83 -19.88 9.46
C LEU A 176 11.31 -21.09 10.25
N ASP A 177 10.27 -21.78 9.74
CA ASP A 177 9.75 -22.98 10.38
C ASP A 177 10.71 -24.17 10.32
N GLU A 178 11.47 -24.32 9.23
CA GLU A 178 12.55 -25.30 9.13
C GLU A 178 13.61 -25.06 10.21
N GLU A 179 14.10 -23.83 10.36
CA GLU A 179 15.11 -23.47 11.37
C GLU A 179 14.58 -23.55 12.81
N TYR A 180 13.30 -23.26 13.03
CA TYR A 180 12.69 -23.48 14.34
C TYR A 180 12.74 -24.96 14.75
N ARG A 181 12.51 -25.88 13.81
CA ARG A 181 12.49 -27.33 14.07
C ARG A 181 13.87 -27.93 14.29
N THR A 182 14.93 -27.31 13.78
CA THR A 182 16.31 -27.79 14.00
C THR A 182 16.78 -27.52 15.43
N ILE A 183 16.25 -26.47 16.06
CA ILE A 183 16.65 -26.04 17.38
C ILE A 183 15.78 -26.71 18.45
N ARG A 184 16.43 -27.36 19.41
CA ARG A 184 15.77 -27.88 20.62
C ARG A 184 16.10 -27.00 21.81
N PHE A 185 15.21 -26.07 22.14
CA PHE A 185 15.23 -25.46 23.47
C PHE A 185 14.56 -26.40 24.48
N PRO A 186 15.15 -26.59 25.67
CA PRO A 186 14.40 -27.15 26.78
C PRO A 186 13.21 -26.22 27.04
N ARG A 187 12.00 -26.77 26.94
CA ARG A 187 10.76 -26.02 27.13
C ARG A 187 10.75 -25.48 28.56
N VAL A 188 11.13 -24.22 28.76
CA VAL A 188 10.79 -23.51 29.99
C VAL A 188 9.29 -23.35 29.92
N ILE A 189 8.57 -24.23 30.63
CA ILE A 189 7.13 -24.08 30.81
C ILE A 189 6.95 -22.66 31.33
N PRO A 190 6.21 -21.78 30.65
CA PRO A 190 5.93 -20.47 31.20
C PRO A 190 5.31 -20.74 32.56
N LEU A 191 5.90 -20.20 33.64
CA LEU A 191 5.19 -20.07 34.91
C LEU A 191 3.85 -19.48 34.54
N LYS A 192 2.80 -20.30 34.64
CA LYS A 192 1.42 -19.89 34.45
C LYS A 192 1.27 -18.76 35.44
N THR A 193 1.37 -17.51 34.97
CA THR A 193 1.11 -16.35 35.80
C THR A 193 -0.27 -16.61 36.35
N SER A 194 -0.33 -16.75 37.66
CA SER A 194 -1.55 -16.96 38.41
C SER A 194 -2.53 -15.92 37.88
N GLN A 195 -3.51 -16.34 37.08
CA GLN A 195 -4.58 -15.45 36.66
C GLN A 195 -5.11 -14.81 37.94
N PRO A 196 -5.05 -13.47 38.10
CA PRO A 196 -5.81 -12.86 39.18
C PRO A 196 -7.25 -13.28 38.94
N ARG A 197 -7.83 -13.89 39.97
CA ARG A 197 -9.18 -14.45 40.01
C ARG A 197 -10.11 -13.50 39.25
N ARG A 198 -10.53 -13.90 38.05
CA ARG A 198 -11.39 -13.10 37.16
C ARG A 198 -12.69 -12.86 37.92
N ASN A 199 -12.80 -11.72 38.60
CA ASN A 199 -14.07 -11.27 39.17
C ASN A 199 -15.02 -11.14 37.99
N ARG A 200 -16.05 -12.00 37.95
CA ARG A 200 -17.15 -11.87 37.00
C ARG A 200 -17.76 -10.48 37.22
N PRO A 201 -17.72 -9.56 36.24
CA PRO A 201 -18.46 -8.32 36.38
C PRO A 201 -19.95 -8.64 36.48
N SER A 202 -20.63 -7.94 37.38
CA SER A 202 -22.06 -8.09 37.63
C SER A 202 -22.88 -7.74 36.38
N PRO A 203 -24.13 -8.24 36.26
CA PRO A 203 -24.94 -8.14 35.04
C PRO A 203 -25.28 -6.70 34.58
N SER A 204 -24.98 -5.67 35.38
CA SER A 204 -25.24 -4.27 35.02
C SER A 204 -24.16 -3.65 34.12
N ALA A 205 -22.99 -4.27 33.97
CA ALA A 205 -21.92 -3.76 33.08
C ALA A 205 -22.13 -4.14 31.59
N LEU A 206 -22.98 -5.13 31.31
CA LEU A 206 -23.28 -5.57 29.94
C LEU A 206 -24.30 -4.67 29.21
N ALA A 207 -24.97 -3.76 29.91
CA ALA A 207 -25.89 -2.81 29.29
C ALA A 207 -25.16 -1.68 28.53
N SER A 208 -23.90 -1.38 28.89
CA SER A 208 -23.20 -0.20 28.33
C SER A 208 -22.41 -0.50 27.05
N ILE A 209 -22.02 -1.74 26.79
CA ILE A 209 -21.24 -2.11 25.60
C ILE A 209 -22.13 -2.33 24.37
N ALA A 210 -23.42 -2.64 24.56
CA ALA A 210 -24.37 -2.80 23.45
C ALA A 210 -24.81 -1.47 22.81
N VAL A 211 -24.62 -0.33 23.49
CA VAL A 211 -25.11 0.98 23.00
C VAL A 211 -24.12 1.65 22.03
N VAL A 212 -22.81 1.38 22.13
CA VAL A 212 -21.80 2.07 21.29
C VAL A 212 -21.64 1.41 19.92
N ALA A 213 -21.86 0.10 19.79
CA ALA A 213 -21.81 -0.59 18.49
C ALA A 213 -23.04 -0.29 17.60
N ALA A 214 -24.19 0.07 18.19
CA ALA A 214 -25.42 0.32 17.45
C ALA A 214 -25.51 1.75 16.86
N THR A 215 -24.79 2.74 17.41
CA THR A 215 -24.87 4.13 16.94
C THR A 215 -24.00 4.41 15.71
N VAL A 216 -22.88 3.70 15.54
CA VAL A 216 -21.99 3.88 14.38
C VAL A 216 -22.58 3.30 13.09
N ILE A 217 -23.39 2.23 13.18
CA ILE A 217 -24.03 1.61 12.01
C ILE A 217 -25.25 2.41 11.54
N CYS A 218 -26.01 3.06 12.45
CA CYS A 218 -27.14 3.91 12.05
C CYS A 218 -26.71 5.23 11.37
N TRP A 219 -25.55 5.80 11.74
CA TRP A 219 -25.12 7.09 11.18
C TRP A 219 -24.64 6.97 9.72
N THR A 220 -24.05 5.83 9.36
CA THR A 220 -23.52 5.59 8.00
C THR A 220 -24.60 5.24 6.99
N ILE A 221 -25.69 4.56 7.41
CA ILE A 221 -26.81 4.20 6.52
C ILE A 221 -27.77 5.40 6.32
N GLY A 222 -27.95 6.27 7.33
CA GLY A 222 -28.83 7.44 7.27
C GLY A 222 -28.37 8.53 6.29
N MET A 223 -27.07 8.79 6.17
CA MET A 223 -26.54 9.82 5.26
C MET A 223 -26.57 9.42 3.77
N SER A 224 -26.60 8.12 3.48
CA SER A 224 -26.67 7.60 2.10
C SER A 224 -28.06 7.83 1.46
N ARG A 225 -29.14 7.77 2.25
CA ARG A 225 -30.50 8.05 1.74
C ARG A 225 -30.78 9.53 1.51
N LYS A 226 -30.22 10.43 2.33
CA LYS A 226 -30.47 11.88 2.21
C LYS A 226 -29.84 12.50 0.96
N LYS A 227 -28.71 11.97 0.46
CA LYS A 227 -28.10 12.44 -0.80
C LYS A 227 -28.82 11.98 -2.07
N LYS A 228 -29.55 10.86 -2.05
CA LYS A 228 -30.35 10.40 -3.21
C LYS A 228 -31.71 11.12 -3.33
N GLY A 229 -32.22 11.71 -2.25
CA GLY A 229 -33.47 12.50 -2.28
C GLY A 229 -33.32 13.93 -2.79
N LEU A 230 -32.14 14.54 -2.68
CA LEU A 230 -31.92 15.94 -3.09
C LEU A 230 -31.65 16.13 -4.59
N ALA A 231 -31.29 15.07 -5.33
CA ALA A 231 -31.09 15.15 -6.78
C ALA A 231 -32.38 15.02 -7.59
N ALA A 232 -33.50 14.60 -6.98
CA ALA A 232 -34.79 14.42 -7.65
C ALA A 232 -35.75 15.61 -7.46
N GLY A 233 -35.42 16.60 -6.63
CA GLY A 233 -36.32 17.70 -6.23
C GLY A 233 -36.11 19.04 -6.93
N GLN A 234 -35.06 19.23 -7.75
CA GLN A 234 -34.75 20.54 -8.35
C GLN A 234 -35.34 20.78 -9.76
N VAL A 235 -36.30 19.98 -10.22
CA VAL A 235 -36.96 20.17 -11.54
C VAL A 235 -38.35 20.83 -11.43
N GLY A 236 -38.83 21.19 -10.23
CA GLY A 236 -40.17 21.77 -10.10
C GLY A 236 -40.31 22.79 -8.99
N GLN A 237 -39.86 24.03 -9.21
CA GLN A 237 -40.50 25.25 -8.67
C GLN A 237 -39.83 26.50 -9.27
N ALA A 238 -40.25 26.84 -10.49
CA ALA A 238 -40.15 28.19 -11.06
C ALA A 238 -41.53 28.51 -11.66
N LYS A 239 -42.46 28.88 -10.78
CA LYS A 239 -43.76 29.50 -11.05
C LYS A 239 -44.29 29.94 -9.69
N ASP A 240 -43.97 31.18 -9.33
CA ASP A 240 -44.94 32.26 -9.14
C ASP A 240 -44.16 33.58 -8.97
#